data_AF-A0A0R1WE64-F1
#
_entry.id   AF-A0A0R1WE64-F1
#
_cell.length_a   1.000
_cell.length_b   1.000
_cell.length_c   1.000
_cell.angle_alpha   90.00
_cell.angle_beta   90.00
_cell.angle_gamma   90.00
#
_symmetry.space_group_name_H-M   'P 1'
#
loop_
_entity.id
_entity.type
_entity.pdbx_description
1 polymer ?
#
loop_
_entity_poly.entity_id
_entity_poly.type
_entity_poly.pdbx_seq_one_letter_code
_entity_poly.pdbx_strand_id
1 'polypeptide(L)'
;MINFIAMCLAALFIGLMGIISILNFSNYMKANTSIKLSGFLNITSLIILVITLLSFHSQIYLVETILLLVIWFAAVLHGYGQGKIHWSHHLVRFLVIIFLISMMFEPWI
;
A
#
# COMPACT_ATOMS: atom_id res chain seq x y z
N MET A 1 -18.90 -11.70 3.87
CA MET A 1 -18.92 -11.01 2.55
C MET A 1 -18.13 -9.71 2.62
N ILE A 2 -18.31 -8.90 3.68
CA ILE A 2 -17.58 -7.66 3.91
C ILE A 2 -16.06 -7.87 3.95
N ASN A 3 -15.56 -8.90 4.66
CA ASN A 3 -14.11 -9.18 4.75
C ASN A 3 -13.49 -9.46 3.38
N PHE A 4 -14.22 -10.18 2.52
CA PHE A 4 -13.77 -10.46 1.15
C PHE A 4 -13.72 -9.18 0.31
N ILE A 5 -14.73 -8.32 0.42
CA ILE A 5 -14.73 -7.01 -0.24
C ILE A 5 -13.55 -6.16 0.26
N ALA A 6 -13.30 -6.14 1.57
CA ALA A 6 -12.20 -5.39 2.17
C ALA A 6 -10.83 -5.88 1.67
N MET A 7 -10.62 -7.20 1.59
CA MET A 7 -9.41 -7.78 0.97
C MET A 7 -9.27 -7.37 -0.49
N CYS A 8 -10.33 -7.49 -1.29
CA CYS A 8 -10.29 -7.09 -2.70
C CYS A 8 -9.95 -5.60 -2.86
N LEU A 9 -10.48 -4.74 -1.99
CA LEU A 9 -10.17 -3.31 -1.99
C LEU A 9 -8.72 -3.03 -1.55
N ALA A 10 -8.22 -3.75 -0.56
CA ALA A 10 -6.83 -3.67 -0.12
C ALA A 10 -5.87 -4.10 -1.25
N ALA A 11 -6.11 -5.26 -1.86
CA ALA A 11 -5.37 -5.76 -3.01
C ALA A 11 -5.41 -4.78 -4.19
N LEU A 12 -6.58 -4.21 -4.50
CA LEU A 12 -6.73 -3.21 -5.55
C LEU A 12 -5.89 -1.96 -5.25
N PHE A 13 -5.96 -1.44 -4.02
CA PHE A 13 -5.20 -0.27 -3.61
C PHE A 13 -3.69 -0.52 -3.70
N ILE A 14 -3.22 -1.64 -3.17
CA ILE A 14 -1.81 -2.06 -3.25
C ILE A 14 -1.36 -2.19 -4.71
N GLY A 15 -2.19 -2.85 -5.52
CA GLY A 15 -1.93 -3.08 -6.93
C GLY A 15 -1.79 -1.78 -7.73
N LEU A 16 -2.73 -0.85 -7.56
CA LEU A 16 -2.71 0.46 -8.23
C LEU A 16 -1.46 1.26 -7.86
N MET A 17 -1.10 1.30 -6.57
CA MET A 17 0.09 2.04 -6.12
C MET A 17 1.38 1.47 -6.70
N GLY A 18 1.50 0.14 -6.77
CA GLY A 18 2.64 -0.52 -7.42
C GLY A 18 2.69 -0.23 -8.92
N ILE A 19 1.59 -0.42 -9.64
CA ILE A 19 1.51 -0.20 -11.09
C ILE A 19 1.86 1.25 -11.45
N ILE A 20 1.28 2.24 -10.76
CA ILE A 20 1.57 3.66 -11.00
C ILE A 20 3.05 3.95 -10.74
N SER A 21 3.67 3.30 -9.76
CA SER A 21 5.09 3.47 -9.46
C SER A 21 6.00 2.86 -10.53
N ILE A 22 5.61 1.72 -11.12
CA ILE A 22 6.30 1.12 -12.28
C ILE A 22 6.20 2.05 -13.50
N LEU A 23 4.99 2.52 -13.83
CA LEU A 23 4.78 3.41 -14.97
C LEU A 23 5.58 4.71 -14.86
N ASN A 24 5.80 5.19 -13.63
CA ASN A 24 6.59 6.39 -13.34
C ASN A 24 8.05 6.10 -12.94
N PHE A 25 8.57 4.89 -13.14
CA PHE A 25 9.86 4.47 -12.59
C PHE A 25 11.03 5.40 -12.99
N SER A 26 11.06 5.87 -14.25
CA SER A 26 12.09 6.82 -14.71
C SER A 26 12.08 8.13 -13.90
N ASN A 27 10.91 8.64 -13.54
CA ASN A 27 10.75 9.85 -12.74
C ASN A 27 11.24 9.62 -11.30
N TYR A 28 10.91 8.46 -10.73
CA TYR A 28 11.42 8.05 -9.41
C TYR A 28 12.95 7.98 -9.38
N MET A 29 13.59 7.38 -10.39
CA MET A 29 15.04 7.21 -10.43
C MET A 29 15.83 8.52 -10.60
N LYS A 30 15.20 9.57 -11.11
CA LYS A 30 15.80 10.92 -11.22
C LYS A 30 15.57 11.79 -9.98
N ALA A 31 14.69 11.38 -9.06
CA ALA A 31 14.33 12.14 -7.86
C ALA A 31 15.35 11.97 -6.72
N ASN A 32 15.03 12.50 -5.54
CA ASN A 32 15.85 12.28 -4.33
C ASN A 32 15.63 10.88 -3.72
N THR A 33 16.46 10.55 -2.72
CA THR A 33 16.46 9.22 -2.08
C THR A 33 15.11 8.84 -1.46
N SER A 34 14.40 9.78 -0.83
CA SER A 34 13.09 9.51 -0.21
C SER A 34 12.03 9.15 -1.27
N ILE A 35 11.99 9.88 -2.38
CA ILE A 35 11.08 9.57 -3.48
C ILE A 35 11.47 8.21 -4.08
N LYS A 36 12.75 7.96 -4.39
CA LYS A 36 13.22 6.65 -4.87
C LYS A 36 12.76 5.49 -3.98
N LEU A 37 12.97 5.63 -2.67
CA LEU A 37 12.58 4.61 -1.69
C LEU A 37 11.06 4.41 -1.68
N SER A 38 10.25 5.47 -1.75
CA SER A 38 8.79 5.34 -1.83
C SER A 38 8.33 4.55 -3.07
N GLY A 39 8.95 4.81 -4.23
CA GLY A 39 8.66 4.07 -5.46
C GLY A 39 9.05 2.60 -5.34
N PHE A 40 10.24 2.32 -4.77
CA PHE A 40 10.68 0.96 -4.52
C PHE A 40 9.72 0.20 -3.59
N LEU A 41 9.32 0.78 -2.46
CA LEU A 41 8.38 0.17 -1.52
C LEU A 41 7.04 -0.18 -2.19
N ASN A 42 6.50 0.70 -3.03
CA ASN A 42 5.25 0.42 -3.76
C ASN A 42 5.42 -0.75 -4.75
N ILE A 43 6.52 -0.79 -5.50
CA ILE A 43 6.81 -1.86 -6.47
C ILE A 43 7.00 -3.19 -5.74
N THR A 44 7.81 -3.22 -4.68
CA THR A 44 8.03 -4.43 -3.88
C THR A 44 6.73 -4.91 -3.23
N SER A 45 5.87 -3.99 -2.76
CA SER A 45 4.56 -4.36 -2.20
C SER A 45 3.67 -5.05 -3.22
N LEU A 46 3.65 -4.58 -4.48
CA LEU A 46 2.93 -5.25 -5.57
C LEU A 46 3.50 -6.65 -5.84
N ILE A 47 4.83 -6.80 -5.90
CA ILE A 47 5.48 -8.10 -6.13
C ILE A 47 5.11 -9.09 -5.01
N ILE A 48 5.19 -8.65 -3.75
CA ILE A 48 4.81 -9.47 -2.59
C ILE A 48 3.33 -9.85 -2.67
N LEU A 49 2.43 -8.90 -2.99
CA LEU A 49 1.01 -9.18 -3.14
C LEU A 49 0.75 -10.27 -4.21
N VAL A 50 1.39 -10.16 -5.38
CA VAL A 50 1.23 -11.15 -6.46
C VAL A 50 1.74 -12.52 -6.03
N ILE A 51 2.90 -12.59 -5.37
CA ILE A 51 3.44 -13.86 -4.86
C ILE A 51 2.49 -14.48 -3.82
N THR A 52 1.97 -13.67 -2.89
CA THR A 52 1.02 -14.14 -1.87
C THR A 52 -0.28 -14.64 -2.50
N LEU A 53 -0.80 -13.93 -3.51
CA LEU A 53 -1.98 -14.32 -4.28
C LEU A 53 -1.78 -15.59 -5.09
N LEU A 54 -0.55 -16.03 -5.38
CA LEU A 54 -0.29 -17.25 -6.16
C LEU A 54 0.15 -18.43 -5.29
N SER A 55 0.76 -18.18 -4.13
CA SER A 55 1.46 -19.22 -3.37
C SER A 55 1.11 -19.29 -1.87
N PHE A 56 0.52 -18.24 -1.30
CA PHE A 56 0.30 -18.13 0.15
C PHE A 56 -1.10 -17.62 0.50
N HIS A 57 -2.13 -18.13 -0.19
CA HIS A 57 -3.51 -17.68 -0.04
C HIS A 57 -4.03 -17.67 1.41
N SER A 58 -3.59 -18.61 2.25
CA SER A 58 -4.01 -18.69 3.66
C SER A 58 -3.49 -17.54 4.52
N GLN A 59 -2.46 -16.83 4.08
CA GLN A 59 -1.82 -15.73 4.81
C GLN A 59 -2.17 -14.35 4.24
N ILE A 60 -3.07 -14.29 3.25
CA ILE A 60 -3.36 -13.06 2.51
C ILE A 60 -3.74 -11.88 3.41
N TYR A 61 -4.58 -12.12 4.43
CA TYR A 61 -5.02 -11.10 5.39
C TYR A 61 -3.85 -10.45 6.14
N LEU A 62 -2.90 -11.26 6.60
CA LEU A 62 -1.75 -10.79 7.37
C LEU A 62 -0.77 -10.04 6.46
N VAL A 63 -0.53 -10.56 5.25
CA VAL A 63 0.36 -9.91 4.29
C VAL A 63 -0.22 -8.57 3.84
N GLU A 64 -1.49 -8.51 3.42
CA GLU A 64 -2.13 -7.28 3.00
C GLU A 64 -2.11 -6.20 4.10
N THR A 65 -2.32 -6.59 5.36
CA THR A 65 -2.22 -5.67 6.50
C THR A 65 -0.83 -5.01 6.58
N ILE A 66 0.23 -5.81 6.46
CA ILE A 66 1.61 -5.30 6.46
C ILE A 66 1.84 -4.40 5.24
N LEU A 67 1.40 -4.83 4.06
CA LEU A 67 1.59 -4.08 2.82
C LEU A 67 0.86 -2.73 2.83
N LEU A 68 -0.34 -2.65 3.41
CA LEU A 68 -1.06 -1.38 3.56
C LEU A 68 -0.27 -0.38 4.42
N LEU A 69 0.31 -0.83 5.53
CA LEU A 69 1.16 0.02 6.38
C LEU A 69 2.44 0.46 5.63
N VAL A 70 3.04 -0.44 4.85
CA VAL A 70 4.21 -0.12 4.01
C VAL A 70 3.86 0.93 2.96
N ILE A 71 2.72 0.82 2.29
CA ILE A 71 2.28 1.80 1.28
C ILE A 71 1.97 3.15 1.93
N TRP A 72 1.38 3.16 3.12
CA TRP A 72 1.20 4.40 3.86
C TRP A 72 2.54 5.08 4.16
N PHE A 73 3.51 4.31 4.65
CA PHE A 73 4.86 4.82 4.89
C PHE A 73 5.54 5.31 3.61
N ALA A 74 5.38 4.60 2.50
CA ALA A 74 5.85 5.03 1.19
C ALA A 74 5.25 6.38 0.79
N ALA A 75 3.95 6.61 1.04
CA ALA A 75 3.32 7.90 0.78
C ALA A 75 3.94 9.02 1.64
N VAL A 76 4.24 8.77 2.92
CA VAL A 76 4.91 9.74 3.80
C VAL A 76 6.30 10.08 3.28
N LEU A 77 7.10 9.08 2.89
CA LEU A 77 8.41 9.27 2.28
C LEU A 77 8.33 10.09 0.98
N HIS A 78 7.31 9.84 0.17
CA HIS A 78 7.08 10.57 -1.06
C HIS A 78 6.79 12.05 -0.77
N GLY A 79 5.86 12.34 0.14
CA GLY A 79 5.54 13.72 0.56
C GLY A 79 6.74 14.43 1.19
N TYR A 80 7.52 13.72 2.00
CA TYR A 80 8.77 14.23 2.58
C TYR A 80 9.76 14.61 1.48
N GLY A 81 9.97 13.72 0.51
CA GLY A 81 10.88 13.97 -0.60
C GLY A 81 10.42 15.10 -1.53
N GLN A 82 9.12 15.42 -1.56
CA GLN A 82 8.62 16.61 -2.26
C GLN A 82 8.79 17.92 -1.46
N GLY A 83 9.24 17.84 -0.20
CA GLY A 83 9.32 18.99 0.70
C GLY A 83 7.96 19.56 1.11
N LYS A 84 6.87 18.81 0.87
CA LYS A 84 5.48 19.25 1.04
C LYS A 84 4.63 18.14 1.66
N ILE A 85 4.86 17.84 2.94
CA ILE A 85 4.02 16.87 3.66
C ILE A 85 2.71 17.55 4.08
N HIS A 86 1.61 17.12 3.47
CA HIS A 86 0.27 17.47 3.92
C HIS A 86 -0.21 16.44 4.93
N TRP A 87 0.13 16.64 6.21
CA TRP A 87 -0.16 15.69 7.28
C TRP A 87 -1.63 15.29 7.39
N SER A 88 -2.56 16.22 7.13
CA SER A 88 -4.00 15.94 7.11
C SER A 88 -4.37 14.85 6.11
N HIS A 89 -3.82 14.91 4.89
CA HIS A 89 -4.03 13.90 3.86
C HIS A 89 -3.46 12.54 4.26
N HIS A 90 -2.26 12.51 4.85
CA HIS A 90 -1.64 11.27 5.32
C HIS A 90 -2.39 10.65 6.50
N LEU A 91 -2.93 11.46 7.41
CA LEU A 91 -3.78 11.00 8.52
C LEU A 91 -5.09 10.41 8.00
N VAL A 92 -5.74 11.05 7.03
CA VAL A 92 -6.95 10.50 6.41
C VAL A 92 -6.66 9.15 5.74
N ARG A 93 -5.54 9.04 4.99
CA ARG A 93 -5.11 7.76 4.42
C ARG A 93 -4.87 6.69 5.48
N PHE A 94 -4.26 7.07 6.60
CA PHE A 94 -4.03 6.15 7.71
C PHE A 94 -5.35 5.62 8.28
N LEU A 95 -6.32 6.52 8.54
CA LEU A 95 -7.64 6.12 9.04
C LEU A 95 -8.38 5.18 8.09
N VAL A 96 -8.31 5.44 6.77
CA VAL A 96 -8.90 4.54 5.76
C VAL A 96 -8.22 3.16 5.79
N ILE A 97 -6.89 3.12 5.96
CA ILE A 97 -6.15 1.86 6.08
C ILE A 97 -6.55 1.10 7.35
N ILE A 98 -6.65 1.78 8.50
CA ILE A 98 -7.11 1.15 9.75
C ILE A 98 -8.53 0.62 9.57
N PHE A 99 -9.42 1.38 8.94
CA PHE A 99 -10.79 0.93 8.65
C PHE A 99 -10.79 -0.33 7.77
N LEU A 100 -10.01 -0.35 6.68
CA LEU A 100 -9.88 -1.53 5.82
C LEU A 100 -9.35 -2.74 6.59
N ILE A 101 -8.31 -2.56 7.40
CA ILE A 101 -7.76 -3.62 8.25
C ILE A 101 -8.84 -4.15 9.19
N SER A 102 -9.57 -3.29 9.90
CA SER A 102 -10.65 -3.71 10.80
C SER A 102 -11.72 -4.54 10.09
N MET A 103 -12.14 -4.12 8.90
CA MET A 103 -13.13 -4.85 8.09
C MET A 103 -12.62 -6.20 7.57
N MET A 104 -11.31 -6.35 7.37
CA MET A 104 -10.70 -7.63 6.98
C MET A 104 -10.75 -8.67 8.10
N PHE A 105 -10.63 -8.24 9.36
CA PHE A 105 -10.60 -9.11 10.55
C PHE A 105 -11.93 -9.22 11.29
N GLU A 106 -12.99 -8.56 10.82
CA GLU A 106 -14.29 -8.56 11.50
C GLU A 106 -14.86 -9.99 11.58
N PRO A 107 -15.13 -10.52 12.78
CA PRO A 107 -15.76 -11.83 12.89
C PRO A 107 -17.18 -11.74 12.34
N TRP A 108 -17.51 -12.69 11.46
CA TRP A 108 -18.80 -12.81 10.79
C TRP A 108 -19.95 -12.74 11.80
N ILE A 109 -20.62 -11.59 11.88
CA ILE A 109 -21.97 -11.47 12.44
C ILE A 109 -22.95 -11.58 11.27
#